data_AF-A0A317KDJ5-F1
#
_entry.id   AF-A0A317KDJ5-F1
#
_cell.length_a   1.000
_cell.length_b   1.000
_cell.length_c   1.000
_cell.angle_alpha   90.00
_cell.angle_beta   90.00
_cell.angle_gamma   90.00
#
_symmetry.space_group_name_H-M   'P 1'
#
loop_
_entity.id
_entity.type
_entity.pdbx_description
1 polymer ?
#
loop_
_entity_poly.entity_id
_entity_poly.type
_entity_poly.pdbx_seq_one_letter_code
_entity_poly.pdbx_strand_id
1 'polypeptide(L)'
;MVRRMRRLVAVLVGGLAATLVAVATAGPATAAPKPPPAGVDITGDGLAEPLRLRAESHPQHVVAVIDQVNFLPGIGQKTGPKAGDLGPKYTIVVLAGDTPKQTFDLYPKAKGGPRVFRPAKQPDNRKTSAGWFLGRLSMSETLRTAGVPLEREFDTVSGGVGGGERVIPEDALDPARDIDEALGEMQRLLLLNGAVVLVITLGLAGIALLIRRRTS
;
A
#
# COMPACT_ATOMS: atom_id res chain seq x y z
N MET A 1 27.89 7.20 54.08
CA MET A 1 27.53 7.60 52.69
C MET A 1 28.10 6.69 51.59
N VAL A 2 29.31 6.14 51.74
CA VAL A 2 30.02 5.36 50.69
C VAL A 2 29.30 4.07 50.24
N ARG A 3 28.53 3.40 51.12
CA ARG A 3 27.77 2.18 50.80
C ARG A 3 26.53 2.41 49.92
N ARG A 4 25.85 3.57 50.05
CA ARG A 4 24.71 3.93 49.17
C ARG A 4 25.19 4.31 47.77
N MET A 5 26.34 4.98 47.68
CA MET A 5 26.96 5.34 46.40
C MET A 5 27.40 4.11 45.60
N ARG A 6 27.99 3.09 46.25
CA ARG A 6 28.36 1.83 45.60
C ARG A 6 27.16 1.04 45.06
N ARG A 7 26.01 1.08 45.75
CA ARG A 7 24.77 0.43 45.28
C ARG A 7 24.15 1.15 44.08
N LEU A 8 24.20 2.48 44.05
CA LEU A 8 23.70 3.26 42.91
C LEU A 8 24.56 3.09 41.64
N VAL A 9 25.88 2.98 41.80
CA VAL A 9 26.78 2.68 40.66
C VAL A 9 26.56 1.26 40.13
N ALA A 10 26.30 0.28 40.99
CA ALA A 10 25.98 -1.09 40.56
C ALA A 10 24.63 -1.17 39.80
N VAL A 11 23.63 -0.37 40.20
CA VAL A 11 22.32 -0.31 39.51
C VAL A 11 22.43 0.39 38.15
N LEU A 12 23.27 1.44 38.03
CA LEU A 12 23.50 2.14 36.76
C LEU A 12 24.30 1.31 35.75
N VAL A 13 25.31 0.55 36.20
CA VAL A 13 26.09 -0.34 35.32
C VAL A 13 25.28 -1.58 34.94
N GLY A 14 24.45 -2.12 35.85
CA GLY A 14 23.52 -3.21 35.54
C GLY A 14 22.41 -2.81 34.55
N GLY A 15 21.91 -1.58 34.64
CA GLY A 15 20.89 -1.05 33.73
C GLY A 15 21.39 -0.85 32.30
N LEU A 16 22.63 -0.39 32.10
CA LEU A 16 23.22 -0.22 30.77
C LEU A 16 23.60 -1.55 30.09
N ALA A 17 24.01 -2.55 30.87
CA ALA A 17 24.31 -3.87 30.32
C ALA A 17 23.04 -4.61 29.88
N ALA A 18 21.92 -4.43 30.60
CA ALA A 18 20.65 -5.05 30.25
C ALA A 18 20.02 -4.46 28.97
N THR A 19 20.18 -3.16 28.72
CA THR A 19 19.67 -2.52 27.50
C THR A 19 20.51 -2.85 26.26
N LEU A 20 21.83 -2.98 26.40
CA LEU A 20 22.70 -3.41 25.30
C LEU A 20 22.47 -4.87 24.89
N VAL A 21 22.18 -5.76 25.85
CA VAL A 21 21.82 -7.15 25.53
C VAL A 21 20.42 -7.25 24.93
N ALA A 22 19.45 -6.43 25.38
CA ALA A 22 18.10 -6.40 24.81
C ALA A 22 18.05 -5.87 23.36
N VAL A 23 18.98 -4.97 22.98
CA VAL A 23 19.12 -4.51 21.59
C VAL A 23 19.88 -5.52 20.72
N ALA A 24 20.77 -6.32 21.30
CA ALA A 24 21.49 -7.38 20.59
C ALA A 24 20.64 -8.65 20.36
N THR A 25 19.57 -8.87 21.15
CA THR A 25 18.63 -10.00 20.99
C THR A 25 17.33 -9.62 20.30
N ALA A 26 17.09 -8.34 20.05
CA ALA A 26 16.05 -7.88 19.14
C ALA A 26 16.47 -8.23 17.71
N GLY A 27 16.28 -9.49 17.34
CA GLY A 27 16.37 -9.93 15.95
C GLY A 27 15.49 -9.03 15.07
N PRO A 28 15.82 -8.90 13.77
CA PRO A 28 15.04 -8.07 12.86
C PRO A 28 13.58 -8.46 13.00
N ALA A 29 12.72 -7.48 13.27
CA ALA A 29 11.29 -7.70 13.30
C ALA A 29 10.90 -8.22 11.90
N THR A 30 10.75 -9.53 11.78
CA THR A 30 10.21 -10.15 10.58
C THR A 30 8.83 -9.54 10.41
N ALA A 31 8.70 -8.65 9.42
CA ALA A 31 7.42 -8.16 8.97
C ALA A 31 6.51 -9.38 8.80
N ALA A 32 5.39 -9.41 9.52
CA ALA A 32 4.41 -10.48 9.36
C ALA A 32 4.18 -10.68 7.86
N PRO A 33 4.21 -11.92 7.34
CA PRO A 33 4.07 -12.18 5.91
C PRO A 33 2.86 -11.41 5.40
N LYS A 34 3.10 -10.48 4.47
CA LYS A 34 2.04 -9.73 3.83
C LYS A 34 1.04 -10.78 3.32
N PRO A 35 -0.23 -10.77 3.75
CA PRO A 35 -1.19 -11.73 3.24
C PRO A 35 -1.11 -11.70 1.72
N PRO A 36 -0.99 -12.84 1.04
CA PRO A 36 -0.86 -12.83 -0.41
C PRO A 36 -2.02 -11.99 -0.98
N PRO A 37 -1.76 -11.02 -1.86
CA PRO A 37 -2.84 -10.45 -2.64
C PRO A 37 -3.49 -11.62 -3.34
N ALA A 38 -4.78 -11.70 -3.18
CA ALA A 38 -5.50 -12.90 -3.46
C ALA A 38 -6.36 -12.65 -4.66
N GLY A 39 -6.58 -13.70 -5.41
CA GLY A 39 -7.03 -13.59 -6.78
C GLY A 39 -8.26 -12.71 -6.98
N VAL A 40 -8.48 -12.38 -8.23
CA VAL A 40 -9.69 -11.72 -8.66
C VAL A 40 -10.40 -12.65 -9.62
N ASP A 41 -11.67 -12.95 -9.31
CA ASP A 41 -12.54 -13.63 -10.27
C ASP A 41 -13.41 -12.57 -10.94
N ILE A 42 -13.36 -12.51 -12.27
CA ILE A 42 -14.11 -11.55 -13.09
C ILE A 42 -15.12 -12.33 -13.93
N THR A 43 -16.38 -11.93 -13.85
CA THR A 43 -17.47 -12.41 -14.71
C THR A 43 -18.15 -11.23 -15.39
N GLY A 44 -18.76 -11.43 -16.54
CA GLY A 44 -19.49 -10.36 -17.21
C GLY A 44 -19.71 -10.60 -18.69
N ASP A 45 -20.18 -9.56 -19.36
CA ASP A 45 -20.53 -9.60 -20.78
C ASP A 45 -19.34 -10.01 -21.65
N GLY A 46 -19.54 -11.02 -22.50
CA GLY A 46 -18.52 -11.54 -23.43
C GLY A 46 -17.58 -12.61 -22.84
N LEU A 47 -17.66 -12.93 -21.54
CA LEU A 47 -16.89 -14.01 -20.93
C LEU A 47 -17.73 -15.29 -20.82
N ALA A 48 -17.31 -16.35 -21.51
CA ALA A 48 -17.96 -17.67 -21.44
C ALA A 48 -17.71 -18.37 -20.09
N GLU A 49 -16.53 -18.17 -19.52
CA GLU A 49 -16.14 -18.67 -18.20
C GLU A 49 -15.59 -17.53 -17.34
N PRO A 50 -15.69 -17.62 -15.99
CA PRO A 50 -15.08 -16.64 -15.09
C PRO A 50 -13.58 -16.53 -15.33
N LEU A 51 -13.11 -15.32 -15.61
CA LEU A 51 -11.69 -15.04 -15.72
C LEU A 51 -11.07 -15.02 -14.32
N ARG A 52 -10.23 -16.01 -14.02
CA ARG A 52 -9.59 -16.18 -12.72
C ARG A 52 -8.17 -15.66 -12.76
N LEU A 53 -7.96 -14.49 -12.17
CA LEU A 53 -6.64 -13.92 -11.97
C LEU A 53 -6.15 -14.32 -10.59
N ARG A 54 -4.88 -14.69 -10.50
CA ARG A 54 -4.22 -15.14 -9.28
C ARG A 54 -2.90 -14.40 -9.16
N ALA A 55 -2.52 -14.00 -7.94
CA ALA A 55 -1.33 -13.16 -7.78
C ALA A 55 -0.03 -13.92 -8.03
N GLU A 56 -0.07 -15.24 -7.92
CA GLU A 56 1.04 -16.16 -8.18
C GLU A 56 1.41 -16.15 -9.68
N SER A 57 0.42 -15.99 -10.56
CA SER A 57 0.62 -16.02 -12.02
C SER A 57 0.59 -14.63 -12.64
N HIS A 58 -0.29 -13.74 -12.18
CA HIS A 58 -0.52 -12.41 -12.76
C HIS A 58 -0.56 -11.32 -11.67
N PRO A 59 0.53 -11.13 -10.90
CA PRO A 59 0.53 -10.22 -9.75
C PRO A 59 0.16 -8.78 -10.13
N GLN A 60 0.68 -8.29 -11.27
CA GLN A 60 0.43 -6.92 -11.72
C GLN A 60 -1.05 -6.70 -12.11
N HIS A 61 -1.67 -7.66 -12.80
CA HIS A 61 -3.09 -7.56 -13.19
C HIS A 61 -4.01 -7.62 -11.97
N VAL A 62 -3.72 -8.51 -11.01
CA VAL A 62 -4.49 -8.60 -9.76
C VAL A 62 -4.47 -7.27 -9.01
N VAL A 63 -3.29 -6.68 -8.83
CA VAL A 63 -3.15 -5.38 -8.16
C VAL A 63 -3.89 -4.29 -8.94
N ALA A 64 -3.69 -4.20 -10.26
CA ALA A 64 -4.31 -3.17 -11.08
C ALA A 64 -5.85 -3.23 -11.04
N VAL A 65 -6.43 -4.44 -11.02
CA VAL A 65 -7.88 -4.64 -10.92
C VAL A 65 -8.39 -4.32 -9.51
N ILE A 66 -7.71 -4.76 -8.46
CA ILE A 66 -8.06 -4.41 -7.08
C ILE A 66 -8.03 -2.89 -6.88
N ASP A 67 -7.07 -2.19 -7.46
CA ASP A 67 -6.98 -0.74 -7.38
C ASP A 67 -8.19 -0.02 -8.02
N GLN A 68 -8.89 -0.64 -8.99
CA GLN A 68 -10.12 -0.08 -9.55
C GLN A 68 -11.26 -0.03 -8.54
N VAL A 69 -11.29 -0.98 -7.60
CA VAL A 69 -12.34 -1.10 -6.56
C VAL A 69 -11.88 -0.61 -5.19
N ASN A 70 -10.60 -0.30 -5.04
CA ASN A 70 -10.05 0.27 -3.83
C ASN A 70 -10.35 1.77 -3.80
N PHE A 71 -11.52 2.11 -3.28
CA PHE A 71 -11.92 3.50 -3.03
C PHE A 71 -11.33 3.96 -1.69
N LEU A 72 -10.88 5.21 -1.64
CA LEU A 72 -10.71 5.94 -0.37
C LEU A 72 -12.03 5.83 0.44
N PRO A 73 -12.01 5.90 1.79
CA PRO A 73 -13.13 5.54 2.68
C PRO A 73 -14.37 6.46 2.61
N GLY A 74 -14.66 7.05 1.46
CA GLY A 74 -15.85 7.83 1.19
C GLY A 74 -17.13 7.00 1.25
N ILE A 75 -18.21 7.66 1.65
CA ILE A 75 -19.56 7.10 1.65
C ILE A 75 -20.04 7.11 0.19
N GLY A 76 -20.29 5.93 -0.38
CA GLY A 76 -20.85 5.79 -1.72
C GLY A 76 -22.24 6.43 -1.83
N GLN A 77 -22.59 6.90 -3.03
CA GLN A 77 -23.91 7.46 -3.30
C GLN A 77 -24.98 6.36 -3.21
N LYS A 78 -26.13 6.67 -2.58
CA LYS A 78 -27.24 5.71 -2.47
C LYS A 78 -27.93 5.47 -3.82
N THR A 79 -28.01 6.51 -4.64
CA THR A 79 -28.65 6.48 -5.96
C THR A 79 -27.59 6.44 -7.04
N GLY A 80 -27.69 5.44 -7.91
CA GLY A 80 -26.79 5.27 -9.04
C GLY A 80 -27.26 5.99 -10.31
N PRO A 81 -26.46 5.91 -11.38
CA PRO A 81 -26.89 6.28 -12.73
C PRO A 81 -28.14 5.51 -13.17
N LYS A 82 -28.81 6.02 -14.20
CA LYS A 82 -29.96 5.32 -14.80
C LYS A 82 -29.49 4.02 -15.44
N ALA A 83 -30.32 2.97 -15.40
CA ALA A 83 -29.94 1.65 -15.90
C ALA A 83 -29.51 1.64 -17.38
N GLY A 84 -30.18 2.44 -18.23
CA GLY A 84 -29.82 2.58 -19.64
C GLY A 84 -28.50 3.32 -19.91
N ASP A 85 -27.92 3.95 -18.89
CA ASP A 85 -26.68 4.71 -18.97
C ASP A 85 -25.47 3.90 -18.43
N LEU A 86 -25.62 2.64 -18.03
CA LEU A 86 -24.55 1.88 -17.35
C LEU A 86 -23.61 1.11 -18.29
N GLY A 87 -24.06 0.73 -19.49
CA GLY A 87 -23.27 -0.11 -20.39
C GLY A 87 -23.07 -1.55 -19.87
N PRO A 88 -22.02 -2.26 -20.31
CA PRO A 88 -21.78 -3.65 -19.94
C PRO A 88 -21.39 -3.78 -18.47
N LYS A 89 -21.81 -4.88 -17.84
CA LYS A 89 -21.59 -5.14 -16.42
C LYS A 89 -20.53 -6.22 -16.23
N TYR A 90 -19.55 -5.93 -15.39
CA TYR A 90 -18.55 -6.89 -14.96
C TYR A 90 -18.57 -7.04 -13.45
N THR A 91 -18.84 -8.24 -12.96
CA THR A 91 -18.80 -8.54 -11.53
C THR A 91 -17.41 -9.04 -11.16
N ILE A 92 -16.85 -8.41 -10.14
CA ILE A 92 -15.52 -8.68 -9.60
C ILE A 92 -15.68 -9.25 -8.21
N VAL A 93 -15.04 -10.40 -7.97
CA VAL A 93 -14.90 -10.99 -6.65
C VAL A 93 -13.44 -10.95 -6.24
N VAL A 94 -13.14 -10.18 -5.19
CA VAL A 94 -11.82 -10.09 -4.58
C VAL A 94 -11.68 -11.20 -3.55
N LEU A 95 -10.64 -11.99 -3.68
CA LEU A 95 -10.34 -13.11 -2.79
C LEU A 95 -9.34 -12.67 -1.69
N ALA A 96 -9.16 -13.52 -0.68
CA ALA A 96 -8.04 -13.58 0.27
C ALA A 96 -7.60 -15.06 0.36
N GLY A 97 -6.44 -15.43 -0.19
CA GLY A 97 -6.19 -16.77 -0.70
C GLY A 97 -7.26 -17.20 -1.69
N ASP A 98 -7.91 -18.34 -1.42
CA ASP A 98 -9.06 -18.85 -2.18
C ASP A 98 -10.43 -18.43 -1.59
N THR A 99 -10.46 -17.61 -0.53
CA THR A 99 -11.71 -17.23 0.13
C THR A 99 -12.26 -15.92 -0.45
N PRO A 100 -13.50 -15.89 -0.97
CA PRO A 100 -14.16 -14.65 -1.37
C PRO A 100 -14.32 -13.68 -0.20
N LYS A 101 -13.87 -12.43 -0.38
CA LYS A 101 -13.99 -11.38 0.63
C LYS A 101 -14.93 -10.27 0.22
N GLN A 102 -14.81 -9.79 -1.01
CA GLN A 102 -15.57 -8.64 -1.46
C GLN A 102 -16.08 -8.85 -2.87
N THR A 103 -17.27 -8.31 -3.15
CA THR A 103 -17.87 -8.31 -4.48
C THR A 103 -18.22 -6.88 -4.89
N PHE A 104 -17.94 -6.57 -6.15
CA PHE A 104 -18.21 -5.28 -6.77
C PHE A 104 -18.73 -5.49 -8.19
N ASP A 105 -19.62 -4.62 -8.66
CA ASP A 105 -20.04 -4.56 -10.05
C ASP A 105 -19.41 -3.32 -10.71
N LEU A 106 -18.65 -3.55 -11.76
CA LEU A 106 -18.01 -2.53 -12.58
C LEU A 106 -18.81 -2.25 -13.84
N TYR A 107 -18.87 -0.97 -14.17
CA TYR A 107 -19.51 -0.44 -15.37
C TYR A 107 -18.51 0.48 -16.07
N PRO A 108 -17.58 -0.08 -16.87
CA PRO A 108 -16.49 0.67 -17.48
C PRO A 108 -16.99 1.69 -18.51
N LYS A 109 -18.10 1.41 -19.21
CA LYS A 109 -18.68 2.30 -20.24
C LYS A 109 -19.95 3.01 -19.79
N ALA A 110 -20.08 3.29 -18.50
CA ALA A 110 -21.21 4.09 -18.01
C ALA A 110 -21.12 5.54 -18.54
N LYS A 111 -22.27 6.11 -18.90
CA LYS A 111 -22.40 7.50 -19.36
C LYS A 111 -22.01 8.45 -18.23
N GLY A 112 -21.15 9.42 -18.54
CA GLY A 112 -20.59 10.34 -17.55
C GLY A 112 -19.42 9.75 -16.76
N GLY A 113 -18.83 8.66 -17.26
CA GLY A 113 -17.59 8.06 -16.75
C GLY A 113 -17.81 6.72 -16.05
N PRO A 114 -16.74 5.93 -15.85
CA PRO A 114 -16.82 4.59 -15.26
C PRO A 114 -17.50 4.60 -13.89
N ARG A 115 -18.24 3.54 -13.57
CA ARG A 115 -18.97 3.42 -12.30
C ARG A 115 -18.67 2.11 -11.62
N VAL A 116 -18.70 2.14 -10.30
CA VAL A 116 -18.63 0.94 -9.47
C VAL A 116 -19.78 0.91 -8.51
N PHE A 117 -20.41 -0.25 -8.41
CA PHE A 117 -21.41 -0.53 -7.41
C PHE A 117 -20.86 -1.55 -6.42
N ARG A 118 -20.96 -1.23 -5.13
CA ARG A 118 -20.72 -2.19 -4.05
C ARG A 118 -22.07 -2.69 -3.55
N PRO A 119 -22.40 -3.99 -3.72
CA PRO A 119 -23.61 -4.56 -3.14
C PRO A 119 -23.56 -4.55 -1.60
N ALA A 120 -24.73 -4.46 -0.95
CA ALA A 120 -24.82 -4.56 0.51
C ALA A 120 -24.48 -5.97 1.02
N LYS A 121 -24.86 -6.99 0.24
CA LYS A 121 -24.54 -8.39 0.52
C LYS A 121 -23.11 -8.67 0.05
N GLN A 122 -22.23 -8.90 1.01
CA GLN A 122 -20.83 -9.26 0.75
C GLN A 122 -20.59 -10.74 1.08
N PRO A 123 -19.65 -11.43 0.40
CA PRO A 123 -19.39 -12.86 0.60
C PRO A 123 -18.95 -13.21 2.02
N ASP A 124 -18.29 -12.28 2.69
CA ASP A 124 -17.76 -12.42 4.04
C ASP A 124 -18.81 -12.11 5.14
N ASN A 125 -20.08 -11.96 4.77
CA ASN A 125 -21.20 -11.61 5.65
C ASN A 125 -21.02 -10.29 6.44
N ARG A 126 -20.08 -9.44 6.04
CA ARG A 126 -19.88 -8.16 6.71
C ARG A 126 -21.06 -7.22 6.39
N LYS A 127 -21.55 -6.50 7.41
CA LYS A 127 -22.60 -5.49 7.22
C LYS A 127 -22.03 -4.31 6.45
N THR A 128 -22.36 -4.21 5.16
CA THR A 128 -21.97 -3.07 4.31
C THR A 128 -23.21 -2.41 3.72
N SER A 129 -23.16 -1.08 3.56
CA SER A 129 -24.17 -0.37 2.80
C SER A 129 -23.90 -0.54 1.31
N ALA A 130 -24.98 -0.77 0.55
CA ALA A 130 -24.93 -0.65 -0.89
C ALA A 130 -24.59 0.79 -1.27
N GLY A 131 -23.70 0.95 -2.25
CA GLY A 131 -23.24 2.28 -2.63
C GLY A 131 -22.67 2.31 -4.04
N TRP A 132 -22.87 3.45 -4.68
CA TRP A 132 -22.33 3.80 -5.98
C TRP A 132 -21.09 4.68 -5.83
N PHE A 133 -20.07 4.38 -6.61
CA PHE A 133 -18.80 5.06 -6.60
C PHE A 133 -18.43 5.45 -8.03
N LEU A 134 -17.68 6.54 -8.15
CA LEU A 134 -17.04 6.88 -9.42
C LEU A 134 -15.86 5.92 -9.62
N GLY A 135 -15.83 5.28 -10.77
CA GLY A 135 -14.71 4.46 -11.20
C GLY A 135 -13.55 5.30 -11.71
N ARG A 136 -12.37 4.68 -11.79
CA ARG A 136 -11.19 5.33 -12.40
C ARG A 136 -11.35 5.35 -13.92
N LEU A 137 -10.82 6.39 -14.56
CA LEU A 137 -10.86 6.54 -16.02
C LEU A 137 -10.11 5.42 -16.75
N SER A 138 -9.09 4.83 -16.10
CA SER A 138 -8.32 3.71 -16.65
C SER A 138 -9.05 2.37 -16.65
N MET A 139 -10.25 2.28 -16.06
CA MET A 139 -10.93 1.00 -15.80
C MET A 139 -11.12 0.14 -17.05
N SER A 140 -11.56 0.73 -18.15
CA SER A 140 -11.79 0.01 -19.41
C SER A 140 -10.49 -0.63 -19.94
N GLU A 141 -9.37 0.08 -19.84
CA GLU A 141 -8.07 -0.42 -20.28
C GLU A 141 -7.49 -1.47 -19.34
N THR A 142 -7.65 -1.26 -18.03
CA THR A 142 -7.22 -2.24 -17.02
C THR A 142 -7.95 -3.58 -17.21
N LEU A 143 -9.27 -3.54 -17.41
CA LEU A 143 -10.06 -4.75 -17.65
C LEU A 143 -9.68 -5.43 -18.98
N ARG A 144 -9.44 -4.65 -20.04
CA ARG A 144 -9.00 -5.18 -21.33
C ARG A 144 -7.64 -5.88 -21.23
N THR A 145 -6.67 -5.24 -20.58
CA THR A 145 -5.32 -5.81 -20.38
C THR A 145 -5.36 -7.06 -19.50
N ALA A 146 -6.29 -7.10 -18.54
CA ALA A 146 -6.54 -8.29 -17.73
C ALA A 146 -7.14 -9.48 -18.53
N GLY A 147 -7.66 -9.25 -19.73
CA GLY A 147 -8.24 -10.28 -20.60
C GLY A 147 -9.76 -10.22 -20.76
N VAL A 148 -10.41 -9.16 -20.26
CA VAL A 148 -11.84 -8.96 -20.51
C VAL A 148 -12.06 -8.49 -21.95
N PRO A 149 -12.95 -9.13 -22.73
CA PRO A 149 -13.22 -8.77 -24.13
C PRO A 149 -14.06 -7.48 -24.19
N LEU A 150 -13.39 -6.35 -24.01
CA LEU A 150 -13.96 -5.01 -24.14
C LEU A 150 -13.53 -4.39 -25.46
N GLU A 151 -14.50 -4.03 -26.30
CA GLU A 151 -14.27 -3.39 -27.58
C GLU A 151 -13.41 -2.12 -27.42
N ARG A 152 -12.39 -2.01 -28.29
CA ARG A 152 -11.40 -0.93 -28.24
C ARG A 152 -12.00 0.35 -28.79
N GLU A 153 -12.67 1.07 -27.92
CA GLU A 153 -13.11 2.44 -28.17
C GLU A 153 -12.03 3.35 -27.60
N PHE A 154 -11.31 4.07 -28.47
CA PHE A 154 -10.49 5.17 -28.02
C PHE A 154 -11.47 6.22 -27.50
N ASP A 155 -11.47 6.41 -26.18
CA ASP A 155 -12.27 7.43 -25.53
C ASP A 155 -11.65 8.78 -25.92
N THR A 156 -11.96 9.24 -27.14
CA THR A 156 -11.57 10.56 -27.60
C THR A 156 -12.38 11.52 -26.76
N VAL A 157 -11.75 12.01 -25.70
CA VAL A 157 -12.09 13.29 -25.10
C VAL A 157 -12.02 14.31 -26.23
N SER A 158 -13.17 14.56 -26.85
CA SER A 158 -13.43 15.69 -27.73
C SER A 158 -13.26 16.96 -26.89
N GLY A 159 -12.02 17.39 -26.69
CA GLY A 159 -11.68 18.61 -25.96
C GLY A 159 -10.44 18.46 -25.10
N GLY A 160 -9.26 18.44 -25.71
CA GLY A 160 -8.01 18.46 -24.94
C GLY A 160 -6.78 18.18 -25.79
N VAL A 161 -6.38 19.14 -26.61
CA VAL A 161 -5.09 19.17 -27.30
C VAL A 161 -3.97 19.06 -26.26
N GLY A 162 -3.17 18.01 -26.36
CA GLY A 162 -2.06 17.76 -25.44
C GLY A 162 -1.30 16.50 -25.83
N GLY A 163 -0.98 16.39 -27.12
CA GLY A 163 -0.10 15.36 -27.66
C GLY A 163 1.24 15.41 -26.94
N GLY A 164 1.56 14.30 -26.29
CA GLY A 164 2.85 14.02 -25.70
C GLY A 164 3.07 12.54 -25.82
N GLU A 165 3.37 12.11 -27.03
CA GLU A 165 4.03 10.83 -27.33
C GLU A 165 5.21 10.69 -26.36
N ARG A 166 5.01 9.97 -25.24
CA ARG A 166 6.14 9.50 -24.46
C ARG A 166 6.54 8.17 -25.06
N VAL A 167 7.32 8.26 -26.14
CA VAL A 167 8.41 7.30 -26.35
C VAL A 167 9.19 7.32 -25.05
N ILE A 168 8.97 6.34 -24.18
CA ILE A 168 9.87 6.06 -23.07
C ILE A 168 11.07 5.44 -23.77
N PRO A 169 12.23 6.12 -23.84
CA PRO A 169 13.42 5.49 -24.38
C PRO A 169 13.70 4.25 -23.53
N GLU A 170 13.92 3.12 -24.20
CA GLU A 170 14.14 1.80 -23.61
C GLU A 170 15.37 1.73 -22.66
N ASP A 171 16.12 2.83 -22.53
CA ASP A 171 17.43 2.91 -21.86
C ASP A 171 17.42 3.47 -20.42
N ALA A 172 16.26 3.69 -19.80
CA ALA A 172 16.17 4.37 -18.49
C ALA A 172 15.64 3.54 -17.31
N LEU A 173 15.50 2.22 -17.43
CA LEU A 173 15.10 1.36 -16.32
C LEU A 173 16.27 0.50 -15.84
N ASP A 174 17.15 1.09 -15.04
CA ASP A 174 18.03 0.35 -14.15
C ASP A 174 17.51 0.48 -12.70
N PRO A 175 16.46 -0.29 -12.32
CA PRO A 175 15.78 -0.18 -11.03
C PRO A 175 16.68 -0.52 -9.83
N ALA A 176 17.88 -1.05 -10.05
CA ALA A 176 18.85 -1.28 -8.99
C ALA A 176 19.48 0.02 -8.47
N ARG A 177 19.71 1.00 -9.36
CA ARG A 177 20.35 2.28 -9.00
C ARG A 177 19.48 3.18 -8.11
N ASP A 178 18.19 3.26 -8.40
CA ASP A 178 17.25 4.09 -7.62
C ASP A 178 17.02 3.54 -6.20
N ILE A 179 17.14 2.23 -6.00
CA ILE A 179 16.97 1.60 -4.67
C ILE A 179 18.18 1.87 -3.78
N ASP A 180 19.40 1.81 -4.34
CA ASP A 180 20.62 2.08 -3.60
C ASP A 180 20.73 3.56 -3.20
N GLU A 181 20.25 4.48 -4.04
CA GLU A 181 20.26 5.92 -3.74
C GLU A 181 19.24 6.27 -2.64
N ALA A 182 18.03 5.73 -2.70
CA ALA A 182 17.00 5.92 -1.67
C ALA A 182 17.39 5.29 -0.31
N LEU A 183 18.04 4.12 -0.32
CA LEU A 183 18.55 3.49 0.90
C LEU A 183 19.74 4.26 1.50
N GLY A 184 20.63 4.79 0.65
CA GLY A 184 21.74 5.63 1.07
C GLY A 184 21.28 6.91 1.77
N GLU A 185 20.22 7.54 1.26
CA GLU A 185 19.67 8.76 1.86
C GLU A 185 19.00 8.48 3.22
N MET A 186 18.27 7.36 3.35
CA MET A 186 17.66 6.94 4.60
C MET A 186 18.70 6.55 5.66
N GLN A 187 19.77 5.85 5.26
CA GLN A 187 20.90 5.52 6.12
C GLN A 187 21.63 6.77 6.59
N ARG A 188 21.79 7.78 5.72
CA ARG A 188 22.43 9.06 6.07
C ARG A 188 21.61 9.83 7.11
N LEU A 189 20.28 9.88 6.97
CA LEU A 189 19.40 10.53 7.94
C LEU A 189 19.39 9.80 9.30
N LEU A 190 19.43 8.47 9.31
CA LEU A 190 19.52 7.67 10.54
C LEU A 190 20.87 7.85 11.25
N LEU A 191 21.98 7.84 10.51
CA LEU A 191 23.32 8.06 11.06
C LEU A 191 23.49 9.48 11.59
N LEU A 192 22.91 10.48 10.92
CA LEU A 192 22.94 11.86 11.39
C LEU A 192 22.17 12.01 12.71
N ASN A 193 20.96 11.46 12.80
CA ASN A 193 20.17 11.50 14.03
C ASN A 193 20.84 10.70 15.17
N GLY A 194 21.42 9.54 14.86
CA GLY A 194 22.19 8.74 15.82
C GLY A 194 23.43 9.47 16.36
N ALA A 195 24.16 10.17 15.49
CA ALA A 195 25.35 10.95 15.88
C ALA A 195 24.98 12.10 16.82
N VAL A 196 23.88 12.81 16.57
CA VAL A 196 23.39 13.90 17.44
C VAL A 196 23.06 13.39 18.84
N VAL A 197 22.36 12.26 18.95
CA VAL A 197 22.04 11.65 20.25
C VAL A 197 23.31 11.25 21.00
N LEU A 198 24.29 10.66 20.31
CA LEU A 198 25.58 10.29 20.91
C LEU A 198 26.34 11.51 21.44
N VAL A 199 26.40 12.61 20.67
CA VAL A 199 27.07 13.86 21.08
C VAL A 199 26.39 14.48 22.29
N ILE A 200 25.06 14.55 22.31
CA ILE A 200 24.30 15.08 23.46
C ILE A 200 24.58 14.22 24.70
N THR A 201 24.58 12.90 24.55
CA THR A 201 24.82 11.96 25.65
C THR A 201 26.24 12.07 26.20
N LEU A 202 27.25 12.14 25.33
CA LEU A 202 28.63 12.37 25.76
C LEU A 202 28.83 13.75 26.39
N GLY A 203 28.18 14.79 25.86
CA GLY A 203 28.23 16.14 26.41
C GLY A 203 27.66 16.20 27.82
N LEU A 204 26.49 15.60 28.04
CA LEU A 204 25.88 15.46 29.36
C LEU A 204 26.76 14.66 30.32
N ALA A 205 27.31 13.54 29.87
CA ALA A 205 28.22 12.72 30.67
C ALA A 205 29.50 13.49 31.04
N GLY A 206 30.09 14.24 30.12
CA GLY A 206 31.27 15.05 30.33
C GLY A 206 31.04 16.20 31.32
N ILE A 207 29.93 16.92 31.17
CA ILE A 207 29.54 17.99 32.11
C ILE A 207 29.32 17.43 33.51
N ALA A 208 28.62 16.29 33.63
CA ALA A 208 28.41 15.62 34.92
C ALA A 208 29.75 15.20 35.58
N LEU A 209 30.72 14.74 34.79
CA LEU A 209 32.04 14.33 35.27
C LEU A 209 32.91 15.53 35.70
N LEU A 210 32.79 16.66 34.99
CA LEU A 210 33.43 17.94 35.34
C LEU A 210 32.87 18.53 36.64
N ILE A 211 31.54 18.51 36.81
CA ILE A 211 30.88 18.95 38.05
C ILE A 211 31.34 18.08 39.22
N ARG A 212 31.40 16.76 39.05
CA ARG A 212 31.89 15.82 40.07
C ARG A 212 33.35 16.08 40.46
N ARG A 213 34.23 16.43 39.50
CA ARG A 213 35.63 16.80 39.77
C ARG A 213 35.79 18.15 40.47
N ARG A 214 34.84 19.09 40.33
CA ARG A 214 34.88 20.40 41.00
C ARG A 214 34.30 20.41 42.41
N THR A 215 33.51 19.39 42.76
CA THR A 215 32.84 19.26 44.05
C THR A 215 33.48 18.23 44.98
N SER A 216 34.60 17.63 44.55
CA SER A 216 35.52 16.83 45.39
C SER A 216 36.77 17.65 45.66
#